data_AF-A0A1B0CNI6-F1
#
_entry.id   AF-A0A1B0CNI6-F1
#
_cell.length_a   1.000
_cell.length_b   1.000
_cell.length_c   1.000
_cell.angle_alpha   90.00
_cell.angle_beta   90.00
_cell.angle_gamma   90.00
#
_symmetry.space_group_name_H-M   'P 1'
#
loop_
_entity.id
_entity.type
_entity.pdbx_description
1 polymer ?
#
loop_
_entity_poly.entity_id
_entity_poly.type
_entity_poly.pdbx_seq_one_letter_code
_entity_poly.pdbx_strand_id
1 'polypeptide(L)'
;MQSDSEENWIAAIENQYMEAIENDEPDFETQLIVEREAVLKSAWRNFQDSATAVAQLYKDSAEGLRRIGDVAVQCGYQRRNKEIAAWVKKRRRNIRREDLLSYLAGKPPPPLHVTRASQMRSSPRPEAHISNHHNLMQSATPFVSPQLPLSAEPEMHTFKEALARRSRGPELYAFVTGEVARHCKRPASPSLDVNMEVQSLSSKRQRFL
;
A
#
# COMPACT_ATOMS: atom_id res chain seq x y z
N MET A 1 -12.60 -41.42 -85.59
CA MET A 1 -13.72 -41.98 -84.79
C MET A 1 -13.26 -42.50 -83.44
N GLN A 2 -12.14 -43.24 -83.32
CA GLN A 2 -11.61 -43.63 -81.99
C GLN A 2 -11.03 -42.43 -81.20
N SER A 3 -10.36 -41.49 -81.90
CA SER A 3 -9.73 -40.29 -81.34
C SER A 3 -10.71 -39.37 -80.60
N ASP A 4 -11.89 -39.14 -81.18
CA ASP A 4 -12.86 -38.17 -80.67
C ASP A 4 -13.50 -38.69 -79.37
N SER A 5 -13.60 -40.01 -79.22
CA SER A 5 -14.04 -40.62 -77.97
C SER A 5 -12.99 -40.52 -76.88
N GLU A 6 -11.70 -40.47 -77.25
CA GLU A 6 -10.61 -40.37 -76.30
C GLU A 6 -10.48 -38.96 -75.72
N GLU A 7 -10.53 -37.96 -76.60
CA GLU A 7 -10.52 -36.56 -76.20
C GLU A 7 -11.74 -36.21 -75.32
N ASN A 8 -12.89 -36.83 -75.58
CA ASN A 8 -14.10 -36.56 -74.80
C ASN A 8 -14.05 -37.15 -73.38
N TRP A 9 -13.35 -38.29 -73.15
CA TRP A 9 -13.15 -38.79 -71.78
C TRP A 9 -12.07 -38.02 -71.04
N ILE A 10 -11.01 -37.57 -71.75
CA ILE A 10 -9.97 -36.74 -71.17
C ILE A 10 -10.58 -35.42 -70.67
N ALA A 11 -11.39 -34.75 -71.51
CA ALA A 11 -12.09 -33.53 -71.13
C ALA A 11 -13.05 -33.73 -69.95
N ALA A 12 -13.74 -34.87 -69.87
CA ALA A 12 -14.62 -35.18 -68.75
C ALA A 12 -13.84 -35.32 -67.42
N ILE A 13 -12.67 -35.97 -67.46
CA ILE A 13 -11.80 -36.12 -66.29
C ILE A 13 -11.14 -34.80 -65.92
N GLU A 14 -10.66 -34.02 -66.90
CA GLU A 14 -10.10 -32.68 -66.65
C GLU A 14 -11.14 -31.75 -66.02
N ASN A 15 -12.37 -31.74 -66.53
CA ASN A 15 -13.46 -30.99 -65.93
C ASN A 15 -13.77 -31.46 -64.51
N GLN A 16 -13.76 -32.77 -64.25
CA GLN A 16 -13.94 -33.32 -62.91
C GLN A 16 -12.84 -32.88 -61.94
N TYR A 17 -11.58 -32.84 -62.39
CA TYR A 17 -10.47 -32.34 -61.57
C TYR A 17 -10.54 -30.83 -61.35
N MET A 18 -10.91 -30.06 -62.37
CA MET A 18 -11.08 -28.61 -62.26
C MET A 18 -12.21 -28.25 -61.29
N GLU A 19 -13.35 -28.94 -61.39
CA GLU A 19 -14.49 -28.77 -60.48
C GLU A 19 -14.15 -29.20 -59.05
N ALA A 20 -13.34 -30.25 -58.87
CA ALA A 20 -12.84 -30.63 -57.55
C ALA A 20 -11.90 -29.57 -56.94
N ILE A 21 -11.02 -28.97 -57.76
CA ILE A 21 -10.10 -27.90 -57.30
C ILE A 21 -10.88 -26.64 -56.91
N GLU A 22 -11.88 -26.25 -57.71
CA GLU A 22 -12.70 -25.06 -57.47
C GLU A 22 -13.63 -25.23 -56.26
N ASN A 23 -14.15 -26.45 -56.04
CA ASN A 23 -15.00 -26.75 -54.88
C ASN A 23 -14.22 -26.99 -53.57
N ASP A 24 -12.99 -27.53 -53.65
CA ASP A 24 -12.15 -27.78 -52.47
C ASP A 24 -11.22 -26.60 -52.13
N GLU A 25 -11.22 -25.50 -52.90
CA GLU A 25 -10.44 -24.31 -52.55
C GLU A 25 -11.02 -23.64 -51.29
N PRO A 26 -10.27 -23.58 -50.18
CA PRO A 26 -10.75 -22.92 -48.98
C PRO A 26 -10.81 -21.41 -49.21
N ASP A 27 -11.92 -20.76 -48.84
CA ASP A 27 -12.03 -19.30 -48.83
C ASP A 27 -11.22 -18.71 -47.65
N PHE A 28 -9.91 -18.61 -47.86
CA PHE A 28 -8.96 -18.11 -46.87
C PHE A 28 -9.19 -16.65 -46.50
N GLU A 29 -9.67 -15.83 -47.45
CA GLU A 29 -9.91 -14.41 -47.20
C GLU A 29 -11.06 -14.22 -46.23
N THR A 30 -12.17 -14.94 -46.42
CA THR A 30 -13.28 -14.91 -45.47
C THR A 30 -12.89 -15.49 -44.11
N GLN A 31 -12.12 -16.58 -44.07
CA GLN A 31 -11.61 -17.12 -42.79
C GLN A 31 -10.75 -16.12 -42.02
N LEU A 32 -9.83 -15.44 -42.70
CA LEU A 32 -8.97 -14.41 -42.11
C LEU A 32 -9.78 -13.23 -41.55
N ILE A 33 -10.82 -12.80 -42.28
CA ILE A 33 -11.71 -11.73 -41.83
C ILE A 33 -12.45 -12.14 -40.57
N VAL A 34 -13.02 -13.34 -40.54
CA VAL A 34 -13.76 -13.87 -39.38
C VAL A 34 -12.85 -14.01 -38.16
N GLU A 35 -11.64 -14.55 -38.33
CA GLU A 35 -10.68 -14.70 -37.24
C GLU A 35 -10.26 -13.33 -36.70
N ARG A 36 -9.95 -12.37 -37.58
CA ARG A 36 -9.63 -11.00 -37.19
C ARG A 36 -10.76 -10.37 -36.39
N GLU A 37 -12.01 -10.49 -36.84
CA GLU A 37 -13.16 -9.95 -36.13
C GLU A 37 -13.35 -10.61 -34.76
N ALA A 38 -13.14 -11.93 -34.66
CA ALA A 38 -13.20 -12.66 -33.40
C ALA A 38 -12.12 -12.18 -32.41
N VAL A 39 -10.88 -12.01 -32.88
CA VAL A 39 -9.77 -11.49 -32.07
C VAL A 39 -10.06 -10.07 -31.58
N LEU A 40 -10.50 -9.17 -32.47
CA LEU A 40 -10.82 -7.79 -32.12
C LEU A 40 -11.94 -7.72 -31.08
N LYS A 41 -13.00 -8.53 -31.25
CA LYS A 41 -14.12 -8.59 -30.30
C LYS A 41 -13.69 -9.12 -28.93
N SER A 42 -12.82 -10.12 -28.91
CA SER A 42 -12.24 -10.67 -27.69
C SER A 42 -11.35 -9.64 -26.97
N ALA A 43 -10.43 -9.02 -27.70
CA ALA A 43 -9.55 -7.98 -27.16
C ALA A 43 -10.33 -6.79 -26.61
N TRP A 44 -11.38 -6.37 -27.31
CA TRP A 44 -12.27 -5.31 -26.85
C TRP A 44 -12.98 -5.67 -25.54
N ARG A 45 -13.50 -6.89 -25.42
CA ARG A 45 -14.11 -7.37 -24.17
C ARG A 45 -13.11 -7.38 -23.02
N ASN A 46 -11.91 -7.90 -23.23
CA ASN A 46 -10.85 -7.91 -22.22
C ASN A 46 -10.48 -6.49 -21.76
N PHE A 47 -10.45 -5.53 -22.70
CA PHE A 47 -10.26 -4.13 -22.37
C PHE A 47 -11.39 -3.59 -21.50
N GLN A 48 -12.65 -3.85 -21.86
CA GLN A 48 -13.81 -3.41 -21.09
C GLN A 48 -13.81 -3.98 -19.67
N ASP A 49 -13.53 -5.27 -19.53
CA ASP A 49 -13.47 -5.95 -18.23
C ASP A 49 -12.35 -5.37 -17.36
N SER A 50 -11.17 -5.17 -17.96
CA SER A 50 -10.01 -4.57 -17.28
C SER A 50 -10.29 -3.13 -16.85
N ALA A 51 -10.86 -2.31 -17.73
CA ALA A 51 -11.23 -0.92 -17.43
C ALA A 51 -12.28 -0.85 -16.31
N THR A 52 -13.27 -1.74 -16.33
CA THR A 52 -14.29 -1.85 -15.29
C THR A 52 -13.69 -2.26 -13.95
N ALA A 53 -12.79 -3.26 -13.96
CA ALA A 53 -12.09 -3.70 -12.76
C ALA A 53 -11.25 -2.57 -12.15
N VAL A 54 -10.51 -1.80 -12.97
CA VAL A 54 -9.72 -0.65 -12.51
C VAL A 54 -10.62 0.43 -11.90
N ALA A 55 -11.74 0.74 -12.55
CA ALA A 55 -12.71 1.71 -12.03
C ALA A 55 -13.31 1.27 -10.69
N GLN A 56 -13.61 -0.03 -10.54
CA GLN A 56 -14.12 -0.57 -9.28
C GLN A 56 -13.07 -0.52 -8.17
N LEU A 57 -11.83 -0.93 -8.46
CA LEU A 57 -10.72 -0.86 -7.51
C LEU A 57 -10.48 0.57 -7.01
N TYR A 58 -10.59 1.57 -7.89
CA TYR A 58 -10.48 2.97 -7.49
C TYR A 58 -11.59 3.38 -6.51
N LYS A 59 -12.85 3.03 -6.80
CA LYS A 59 -13.99 3.30 -5.91
C LYS A 59 -13.80 2.62 -4.55
N ASP A 60 -13.43 1.35 -4.55
CA ASP A 60 -13.22 0.56 -3.34
C ASP A 60 -12.06 1.13 -2.50
N SER A 61 -10.99 1.58 -3.15
CA SER A 61 -9.84 2.22 -2.49
C SER A 61 -10.23 3.54 -1.83
N ALA A 62 -10.95 4.41 -2.54
CA ALA A 62 -11.42 5.69 -2.02
C ALA A 62 -12.37 5.48 -0.82
N GLU A 63 -13.29 4.52 -0.94
CA GLU A 63 -14.18 4.19 0.17
C GLU A 63 -13.41 3.56 1.36
N GLY A 64 -12.45 2.70 1.08
CA GLY A 64 -11.57 2.11 2.08
C GLY A 64 -10.81 3.16 2.88
N LEU A 65 -10.22 4.16 2.21
CA LEU A 65 -9.52 5.25 2.88
C LEU A 65 -10.44 6.06 3.80
N ARG A 66 -11.66 6.36 3.34
CA ARG A 66 -12.68 7.04 4.17
C ARG A 66 -13.02 6.21 5.41
N ARG A 67 -13.32 4.92 5.25
CA ARG A 67 -13.64 4.01 6.36
C ARG A 67 -12.49 3.91 7.36
N ILE A 68 -11.24 3.83 6.91
CA ILE A 68 -10.07 3.80 7.79
C ILE A 68 -9.96 5.10 8.59
N GLY A 69 -10.17 6.26 7.96
CA GLY A 69 -10.21 7.55 8.64
C GLY A 69 -11.26 7.59 9.75
N ASP A 70 -12.48 7.16 9.44
CA ASP A 70 -13.59 7.10 10.42
C ASP A 70 -13.24 6.20 11.61
N VAL A 71 -12.69 5.00 11.35
CA VAL A 71 -12.26 4.06 12.40
C VAL A 71 -11.12 4.66 13.24
N ALA A 72 -10.12 5.28 12.62
CA ALA A 72 -9.00 5.89 13.35
C ALA A 72 -9.49 7.00 14.30
N VAL A 73 -10.43 7.84 13.86
CA VAL A 73 -11.07 8.86 14.68
C VAL A 73 -11.81 8.23 15.86
N GLN A 74 -12.62 7.20 15.62
CA GLN A 74 -13.34 6.48 16.69
C GLN A 74 -12.38 5.82 17.69
N CYS A 75 -11.32 5.16 17.22
CA CYS A 75 -10.28 4.61 18.08
C CYS A 75 -9.62 5.69 18.95
N GLY A 76 -9.34 6.87 18.39
CA GLY A 76 -8.84 8.03 19.13
C GLY A 76 -9.81 8.47 20.23
N TYR A 77 -11.10 8.58 19.93
CA TYR A 77 -12.12 8.89 20.92
C TYR A 77 -12.19 7.86 22.04
N GLN A 78 -12.21 6.57 21.69
CA GLN A 78 -12.27 5.48 22.67
C GLN A 78 -11.02 5.47 23.57
N ARG A 79 -9.82 5.65 23.00
CA ARG A 79 -8.57 5.74 23.75
C ARG A 79 -8.59 6.91 24.73
N ARG A 80 -8.92 8.11 24.24
CA ARG A 80 -9.02 9.33 25.06
C ARG A 80 -10.04 9.16 26.18
N ASN A 81 -11.22 8.62 25.89
CA ASN A 81 -12.26 8.40 26.90
C ASN A 81 -11.80 7.41 27.98
N LYS A 82 -11.10 6.34 27.58
CA LYS A 82 -10.50 5.37 28.51
C LYS A 82 -9.42 6.02 29.38
N GLU A 83 -8.57 6.86 28.79
CA GLU A 83 -7.52 7.59 29.52
C GLU A 83 -8.11 8.60 30.51
N ILE A 84 -9.13 9.38 30.11
CA ILE A 84 -9.89 10.28 31.00
C ILE A 84 -10.50 9.47 32.15
N ALA A 85 -11.17 8.36 31.87
CA ALA A 85 -11.79 7.53 32.89
C ALA A 85 -10.75 6.95 33.86
N ALA A 86 -9.60 6.48 33.35
CA ALA A 86 -8.50 5.99 34.18
C ALA A 86 -7.88 7.10 35.03
N TRP A 87 -7.70 8.30 34.46
CA TRP A 87 -7.17 9.46 35.16
C TRP A 87 -8.09 9.88 36.31
N VAL A 88 -9.40 9.99 36.07
CA VAL A 88 -10.38 10.31 37.12
C VAL A 88 -10.36 9.24 38.22
N LYS A 89 -10.31 7.94 37.86
CA LYS A 89 -10.23 6.84 38.83
C LYS A 89 -8.98 6.89 39.73
N LYS A 90 -7.86 7.41 39.22
CA LYS A 90 -6.61 7.59 40.00
C LYS A 90 -6.64 8.82 40.92
N ARG A 91 -7.58 9.76 40.70
CA ARG A 91 -7.73 10.98 41.49
C ARG A 91 -8.73 10.78 42.66
N ARG A 92 -8.90 11.81 43.49
CA ARG A 92 -9.87 11.81 44.61
C ARG A 92 -11.31 11.81 44.07
N ARG A 93 -12.29 11.50 44.93
CA ARG A 93 -13.74 11.50 44.59
C ARG A 93 -14.20 12.81 43.96
N ASN A 94 -13.50 13.91 44.21
CA ASN A 94 -13.79 15.23 43.68
C ASN A 94 -12.55 15.74 42.92
N ILE A 95 -12.73 16.23 41.69
CA ILE A 95 -11.69 16.86 40.86
C ILE A 95 -11.96 18.36 40.77
N ARG A 96 -10.91 19.20 40.83
CA ARG A 96 -11.05 20.66 40.66
C ARG A 96 -11.13 21.01 39.17
N ARG A 97 -11.80 22.12 38.83
CA ARG A 97 -12.04 22.55 37.43
C ARG A 97 -10.73 22.73 36.67
N GLU A 98 -9.75 23.37 37.28
CA GLU A 98 -8.46 23.65 36.67
C GLU A 98 -7.60 22.39 36.45
N ASP A 99 -7.76 21.35 37.27
CA ASP A 99 -7.08 20.07 37.07
C ASP A 99 -7.65 19.35 35.84
N LEU A 100 -8.98 19.36 35.68
CA LEU A 100 -9.65 18.80 34.50
C LEU A 100 -9.26 19.56 33.23
N LEU A 101 -9.28 20.90 33.27
CA LEU A 101 -8.89 21.73 32.12
C LEU A 101 -7.42 21.53 31.74
N SER A 102 -6.53 21.39 32.73
CA SER A 102 -5.11 21.12 32.47
C SER A 102 -4.90 19.77 31.78
N TYR A 103 -5.61 18.73 32.24
CA TYR A 103 -5.56 17.40 31.64
C TYR A 103 -6.11 17.38 30.21
N LEU A 104 -7.26 18.02 29.97
CA LEU A 104 -7.84 18.15 28.63
C LEU A 104 -6.96 18.97 27.68
N ALA A 105 -6.19 19.92 28.20
CA ALA A 105 -5.19 20.67 27.46
C ALA A 105 -3.89 19.87 27.20
N GLY A 106 -3.84 18.58 27.55
CA GLY A 106 -2.67 17.71 27.35
C GLY A 106 -1.50 18.02 28.29
N LYS A 107 -1.68 18.92 29.27
CA LYS A 107 -0.66 19.22 30.26
C LYS A 107 -0.52 18.00 31.18
N PRO A 108 0.71 17.51 31.44
CA PRO A 108 0.88 16.42 32.38
C PRO A 108 0.23 16.81 33.70
N PRO A 109 -0.57 15.92 34.32
CA PRO A 109 -1.25 16.26 35.56
C PRO A 109 -0.19 16.72 36.56
N PRO A 110 -0.39 17.84 37.29
CA PRO A 110 0.58 18.29 38.27
C PRO A 110 0.92 17.09 39.17
N PRO A 111 2.23 16.83 39.41
CA PRO A 111 2.66 15.80 40.34
C PRO A 111 1.82 15.93 41.59
N LEU A 112 1.36 14.81 42.14
CA LEU A 112 0.69 14.79 43.43
C LEU A 112 1.66 15.39 44.44
N HIS A 113 1.65 16.71 44.63
CA HIS A 113 2.51 17.37 45.57
C HIS A 113 2.02 16.94 46.94
N VAL A 114 2.79 16.02 47.52
CA VAL A 114 3.30 16.10 48.87
C VAL A 114 3.07 17.51 49.41
N THR A 115 2.09 17.58 50.29
CA THR A 115 1.88 18.56 51.34
C THR A 115 2.92 19.69 51.35
N ARG A 116 2.64 20.79 50.63
CA ARG A 116 2.84 22.22 50.97
C ARG A 116 4.05 22.72 51.81
N ALA A 117 5.09 21.95 52.09
CA ALA A 117 6.10 22.29 53.11
C ALA A 117 7.53 22.59 52.58
N SER A 118 7.76 22.66 51.27
CA SER A 118 9.12 22.91 50.74
C SER A 118 9.15 24.05 49.70
N GLN A 119 8.60 25.20 50.06
CA GLN A 119 8.79 26.46 49.29
C GLN A 119 9.54 27.54 50.09
N MET A 120 10.16 27.16 51.22
CA MET A 120 10.94 28.08 52.07
C MET A 120 12.36 27.55 52.30
N ARG A 121 13.14 27.36 51.24
CA ARG A 121 14.62 27.44 51.32
C ARG A 121 15.22 27.68 49.93
N SER A 122 15.40 28.96 49.65
CA SER A 122 16.29 29.49 48.63
C SER A 122 17.75 29.14 48.93
N SER A 123 18.50 28.61 47.95
CA SER A 123 19.95 28.85 47.80
C SER A 123 20.48 28.25 46.48
N PRO A 124 21.24 29.00 45.66
CA PRO A 124 22.01 28.46 44.55
C PRO A 124 23.47 28.19 44.99
N ARG A 125 24.02 27.00 44.75
CA ARG A 125 25.48 26.83 44.73
C ARG A 125 25.93 25.75 43.73
N PRO A 126 26.98 26.03 42.93
CA PRO A 126 27.49 25.15 41.88
C PRO A 126 28.55 24.17 42.41
N GLU A 127 29.08 23.38 41.47
CA GLU A 127 30.27 22.51 41.48
C GLU A 127 30.05 20.99 41.53
N ALA A 128 30.15 20.42 40.33
CA ALA A 128 31.14 19.41 39.90
C ALA A 128 31.60 18.37 40.92
N HIS A 129 31.31 17.09 40.65
CA HIS A 129 32.37 16.08 40.58
C HIS A 129 32.01 14.94 39.63
N ILE A 130 32.86 14.84 38.62
CA ILE A 130 33.34 13.71 37.83
C ILE A 130 33.14 12.34 38.53
N SER A 131 32.60 11.35 37.80
CA SER A 131 33.36 10.12 37.48
C SER A 131 32.60 9.18 36.53
N ASN A 132 33.36 8.77 35.52
CA ASN A 132 33.07 7.83 34.43
C ASN A 132 32.54 6.48 34.92
N HIS A 133 31.75 5.80 34.07
CA HIS A 133 31.93 4.38 33.76
C HIS A 133 31.40 4.03 32.35
N HIS A 134 32.35 3.92 31.41
CA HIS A 134 32.56 2.80 30.48
C HIS A 134 31.35 2.06 29.88
N ASN A 135 31.16 2.17 28.55
CA ASN A 135 31.39 1.04 27.62
C ASN A 135 31.23 1.51 26.16
N LEU A 136 32.28 1.30 25.38
CA LEU A 136 32.40 1.50 23.94
C LEU A 136 32.43 0.12 23.27
N MET A 137 31.77 0.03 22.10
CA MET A 137 31.95 -0.99 21.05
C MET A 137 31.47 -2.41 21.39
N GLN A 138 31.07 -3.28 20.48
CA GLN A 138 31.14 -3.48 19.02
C GLN A 138 30.06 -4.58 18.78
N SER A 139 29.50 -4.94 17.63
CA SER A 139 30.07 -5.18 16.31
C SER A 139 28.97 -5.78 15.42
N ALA A 140 29.06 -5.46 14.13
CA ALA A 140 28.91 -6.36 12.98
C ALA A 140 27.59 -7.14 12.76
N THR A 141 26.87 -6.65 11.75
CA THR A 141 26.18 -7.44 10.73
C THR A 141 27.05 -8.55 10.14
N PRO A 142 26.45 -9.66 9.68
CA PRO A 142 26.90 -10.32 8.47
C PRO A 142 25.90 -10.04 7.35
N PHE A 143 26.38 -9.29 6.37
CA PHE A 143 25.91 -9.22 5.01
C PHE A 143 26.10 -10.60 4.36
N VAL A 144 25.00 -11.23 3.91
CA VAL A 144 25.05 -12.47 3.14
C VAL A 144 24.99 -12.10 1.66
N SER A 145 26.12 -12.25 0.97
CA SER A 145 26.19 -12.24 -0.49
C SER A 145 25.49 -13.47 -1.07
N PRO A 146 24.71 -13.35 -2.16
CA PRO A 146 24.26 -14.51 -2.92
C PRO A 146 25.38 -14.98 -3.85
N GLN A 147 25.78 -16.26 -3.76
CA GLN A 147 26.57 -16.92 -4.80
C GLN A 147 25.67 -17.31 -5.98
N LEU A 148 26.06 -16.91 -7.18
CA LEU A 148 25.59 -17.49 -8.44
C LEU A 148 26.15 -18.92 -8.61
N PRO A 149 25.34 -19.83 -9.16
CA PRO A 149 25.81 -20.70 -10.22
C PRO A 149 25.05 -20.44 -11.52
N LEU A 150 25.84 -20.39 -12.58
CA LEU A 150 25.48 -20.34 -13.99
C LEU A 150 24.72 -21.63 -14.41
N SER A 151 23.48 -21.50 -14.88
CA SER A 151 22.91 -22.22 -16.06
C SER A 151 21.38 -22.09 -16.10
N ALA A 152 20.88 -21.56 -17.23
CA ALA A 152 19.52 -21.62 -17.78
C ALA A 152 18.31 -21.14 -16.91
N GLU A 153 17.67 -20.05 -17.38
CA GLU A 153 16.24 -19.72 -17.20
C GLU A 153 15.65 -19.65 -15.76
N PRO A 154 16.03 -18.68 -14.90
CA PRO A 154 15.39 -18.50 -13.59
C PRO A 154 14.32 -17.40 -13.53
N GLU A 155 14.21 -16.54 -14.56
CA GLU A 155 13.47 -15.28 -14.42
C GLU A 155 11.95 -15.47 -14.44
N MET A 156 11.45 -16.43 -15.24
CA MET A 156 10.02 -16.71 -15.33
C MET A 156 9.50 -17.56 -14.17
N HIS A 157 10.34 -18.37 -13.53
CA HIS A 157 9.95 -19.20 -12.38
C HIS A 157 9.75 -18.37 -11.12
N THR A 158 10.65 -17.43 -10.83
CA THR A 158 10.53 -16.51 -9.70
C THR A 158 9.27 -15.63 -9.82
N PHE A 159 8.97 -15.16 -11.04
CA PHE A 159 7.79 -14.33 -11.30
C PHE A 159 6.48 -15.13 -11.20
N LYS A 160 6.44 -16.36 -11.74
CA LYS A 160 5.28 -17.27 -11.59
C LYS A 160 5.06 -17.67 -10.14
N GLU A 161 6.12 -17.91 -9.37
CA GLU A 161 6.03 -18.17 -7.93
C GLU A 161 5.48 -16.95 -7.17
N ALA A 162 5.98 -15.75 -7.45
CA ALA A 162 5.50 -14.52 -6.84
C ALA A 162 4.00 -14.24 -7.13
N LEU A 163 3.55 -14.55 -8.36
CA LEU A 163 2.16 -14.39 -8.75
C LEU A 163 1.25 -15.46 -8.14
N ALA A 164 1.72 -16.71 -8.04
CA ALA A 164 1.02 -17.81 -7.37
C ALA A 164 0.82 -17.56 -5.87
N ARG A 165 1.67 -16.72 -5.25
CA ARG A 165 1.51 -16.31 -3.85
C ARG A 165 0.47 -15.22 -3.62
N ARG A 166 -0.37 -14.85 -4.60
CA ARG A 166 -1.37 -13.77 -4.41
C ARG A 166 -2.79 -14.27 -4.19
N SER A 167 -3.07 -14.53 -2.91
CA SER A 167 -4.28 -14.06 -2.23
C SER A 167 -4.03 -14.00 -0.72
N ARG A 168 -2.98 -13.28 -0.31
CA ARG A 168 -2.78 -12.91 1.10
C ARG A 168 -3.70 -11.78 1.53
N GLY A 169 -4.89 -11.61 0.94
CA GLY A 169 -5.84 -10.57 1.35
C GLY A 169 -6.14 -10.63 2.86
N PRO A 170 -6.49 -11.81 3.40
CA PRO A 170 -6.71 -11.97 4.84
C PRO A 170 -5.42 -11.85 5.68
N GLU A 171 -4.30 -12.38 5.19
CA GLU A 171 -3.02 -12.39 5.91
C GLU A 171 -2.38 -10.99 5.94
N LEU A 172 -2.49 -10.22 4.86
CA LEU A 172 -2.03 -8.84 4.76
C LEU A 172 -2.92 -7.92 5.60
N TYR A 173 -4.25 -8.11 5.54
CA TYR A 173 -5.17 -7.36 6.40
C TYR A 173 -4.91 -7.66 7.89
N ALA A 174 -4.72 -8.93 8.26
CA ALA A 174 -4.34 -9.34 9.62
C ALA A 174 -2.95 -8.83 10.02
N PHE A 175 -1.99 -8.83 9.10
CA PHE A 175 -0.65 -8.29 9.32
C PHE A 175 -0.70 -6.79 9.57
N VAL A 176 -1.35 -6.01 8.70
CA VAL A 176 -1.49 -4.55 8.82
C VAL A 176 -2.24 -4.18 10.09
N THR A 177 -3.38 -4.82 10.36
CA THR A 177 -4.14 -4.56 11.60
C THR A 177 -3.37 -4.96 12.85
N GLY A 178 -2.65 -6.10 12.82
CA GLY A 178 -1.76 -6.53 13.89
C GLY A 178 -0.57 -5.60 14.10
N GLU A 179 0.03 -5.09 13.03
CA GLU A 179 1.17 -4.17 13.07
C GLU A 179 0.77 -2.81 13.64
N VAL A 180 -0.38 -2.28 13.21
CA VAL A 180 -0.98 -1.06 13.79
C VAL A 180 -1.26 -1.27 15.28
N ALA A 181 -1.85 -2.40 15.68
CA ALA A 181 -2.14 -2.69 17.08
C ALA A 181 -0.87 -2.80 17.95
N ARG A 182 0.23 -3.35 17.42
CA ARG A 182 1.54 -3.42 18.09
C ARG A 182 2.15 -2.04 18.29
N HIS A 183 2.09 -1.18 17.27
CA HIS A 183 2.68 0.15 17.30
C HIS A 183 1.85 1.16 18.10
N CYS A 184 0.54 1.00 18.21
CA CYS A 184 -0.31 1.85 19.05
C CYS A 184 -0.01 1.77 20.57
N LYS A 185 0.74 0.75 21.01
CA LYS A 185 1.14 0.56 22.41
C LYS A 185 2.48 1.20 22.79
N ARG A 186 3.28 1.67 21.82
CA ARG A 186 4.47 2.47 22.15
C ARG A 186 4.04 3.91 22.46
N PRO A 187 4.50 4.52 23.57
CA PRO A 187 4.44 5.97 23.69
C PRO A 187 5.21 6.57 22.51
N ALA A 188 4.70 7.65 21.93
CA ALA A 188 5.33 8.32 20.80
C ALA A 188 6.80 8.61 21.15
N SER A 189 7.74 8.08 20.35
CA SER A 189 9.13 8.51 20.43
C SER A 189 9.19 10.02 20.18
N PRO A 190 10.09 10.78 20.84
CA PRO A 190 10.18 12.22 20.61
C PRO A 190 10.54 12.45 19.15
N SER A 191 9.66 13.13 18.42
CA SER A 191 9.94 13.57 17.06
C SER A 191 11.10 14.55 17.09
N LEU A 192 12.25 14.16 16.54
CA LEU A 192 13.22 15.13 16.04
C LEU A 192 12.56 15.78 14.82
N ASP A 193 11.91 16.91 15.05
CA ASP A 193 11.41 17.79 14.00
C ASP A 193 12.60 18.25 13.15
N VAL A 194 12.76 17.64 11.98
CA VAL A 194 13.49 18.26 10.88
C VAL A 194 12.51 19.24 10.24
N ASN A 195 12.70 20.51 10.62
CA ASN A 195 12.01 21.67 10.08
C ASN A 195 12.17 21.71 8.54
N MET A 196 11.20 21.20 7.78
CA MET A 196 11.05 21.53 6.37
C MET A 196 10.34 22.87 6.29
N GLU A 197 11.12 23.95 6.26
CA GLU A 197 10.63 25.27 5.84
C GLU A 197 10.09 25.17 4.41
N VAL A 198 8.77 25.19 4.29
CA VAL A 198 8.10 25.48 3.03
C VAL A 198 8.22 26.98 2.82
N GLN A 199 9.20 27.38 2.01
CA GLN A 199 9.35 28.74 1.51
C GLN A 199 8.08 29.14 0.74
N SER A 200 7.25 29.95 1.39
CA SER A 200 6.12 30.64 0.79
C SER A 200 6.63 31.62 -0.29
N LEU A 201 6.47 31.23 -1.55
CA LEU A 201 6.57 32.13 -2.70
C LEU A 201 5.24 32.88 -2.86
N SER A 202 5.18 34.13 -2.37
CA SER A 202 4.29 35.25 -2.79
C SER A 202 4.16 36.22 -1.59
N SER A 203 4.17 37.55 -1.68
CA SER A 203 4.12 38.50 -2.77
C SER A 203 4.66 39.86 -2.28
N LYS A 204 5.39 40.55 -3.16
CA LYS A 204 5.64 42.01 -3.26
C LYS A 204 5.66 42.88 -1.97
N ARG A 205 6.88 43.31 -1.68
CA ARG A 205 7.28 44.51 -0.93
C ARG A 205 6.59 45.77 -1.48
N GLN A 206 5.78 46.46 -0.67
CA GLN A 206 5.36 47.84 -0.92
C GLN A 206 6.15 48.75 0.05
N ARG A 207 6.93 49.68 -0.53
CA ARG A 207 7.67 50.71 0.22
C ARG A 207 6.86 52.01 0.30
N PHE A 208 7.21 52.80 1.32
CA PHE A 208 6.91 54.21 1.62
C PHE A 208 5.52 54.43 2.27
N LEU A 209 5.37 55.25 3.32
CA LEU A 209 6.12 56.42 3.81
C LEU A 209 6.52 56.28 5.29
#